data_AF-A0A966MF75-F1
#
_entry.id   AF-A0A966MF75-F1
#
_cell.length_a   1.000
_cell.length_b   1.000
_cell.length_c   1.000
_cell.angle_alpha   90.00
_cell.angle_beta   90.00
_cell.angle_gamma   90.00
#
_symmetry.space_group_name_H-M   'P 1'
#
loop_
_entity.id
_entity.type
_entity.pdbx_description
1 polymer ?
#
loop_
_entity_poly.entity_id
_entity_poly.type
_entity_poly.pdbx_seq_one_letter_code
_entity_poly.pdbx_strand_id
1 'polypeptide(L)'
;MADSSFDIVSKIDRMELDNALNQASREVTTRFDFKDTGVKIEMSGEKILVEAETEERSKAALEVLKEKMIKRGVSLKHLEIKDPEQSG
;
A
#
# COMPACT_ATOMS: atom_id res chain seq x y z
N MET A 1 5.29 -28.88 -33.49
CA MET A 1 4.27 -28.47 -32.48
C MET A 1 4.62 -27.06 -32.03
N ALA A 2 3.67 -26.12 -32.10
CA ALA A 2 3.86 -24.79 -31.55
C ALA A 2 3.57 -24.85 -30.05
N ASP A 3 4.60 -24.68 -29.23
CA ASP A 3 4.45 -24.54 -27.79
C ASP A 3 4.03 -23.09 -27.50
N SER A 4 2.72 -22.86 -27.47
CA SER A 4 2.14 -21.57 -27.13
C SER A 4 2.33 -21.30 -25.64
N SER A 5 3.52 -20.82 -25.28
CA SER A 5 3.79 -20.28 -23.96
C SER A 5 3.15 -18.88 -23.88
N PHE A 6 2.19 -18.71 -22.98
CA PHE A 6 1.71 -17.40 -22.56
C PHE A 6 2.53 -16.97 -21.34
N ASP A 7 3.18 -15.81 -21.45
CA ASP A 7 3.97 -15.23 -20.37
C ASP A 7 3.02 -14.51 -19.40
N ILE A 8 2.81 -15.07 -18.20
CA ILE A 8 2.04 -14.41 -17.14
C ILE A 8 2.99 -13.40 -16.48
N VAL A 9 3.17 -12.25 -17.13
CA VAL A 9 3.99 -11.17 -16.58
C VAL A 9 3.15 -10.36 -15.60
N SER A 10 3.50 -10.45 -14.33
CA SER A 10 2.99 -9.56 -13.27
C SER A 10 3.55 -8.14 -13.45
N LYS A 11 3.06 -7.41 -14.46
CA LYS A 11 3.37 -5.99 -14.65
C LYS A 11 2.57 -5.19 -13.62
N ILE A 12 3.23 -4.72 -12.58
CA ILE A 12 2.67 -3.66 -11.73
C ILE A 12 2.81 -2.35 -12.48
N ASP A 13 1.70 -1.65 -12.64
CA ASP A 13 1.73 -0.28 -13.11
C ASP A 13 2.25 0.62 -11.97
N ARG A 14 3.51 1.05 -12.09
CA ARG A 14 4.17 1.93 -11.13
C ARG A 14 3.44 3.28 -11.00
N MET A 15 2.82 3.78 -12.07
CA MET A 15 2.07 5.04 -12.04
C MET A 15 0.78 4.88 -11.24
N GLU A 16 0.05 3.78 -11.42
CA GLU A 16 -1.14 3.51 -10.61
C GLU A 16 -0.80 3.20 -9.15
N LEU A 17 0.34 2.55 -8.91
CA LEU A 17 0.87 2.33 -7.55
C LEU A 17 1.15 3.67 -6.85
N ASP A 18 1.90 4.57 -7.49
CA ASP A 18 2.20 5.90 -6.97
C ASP A 18 0.91 6.72 -6.72
N ASN A 19 -0.05 6.63 -7.63
CA ASN A 19 -1.35 7.29 -7.47
C ASN A 19 -2.14 6.74 -6.28
N ALA A 20 -2.14 5.41 -6.11
CA ALA A 20 -2.81 4.75 -4.97
C ALA A 20 -2.17 5.17 -3.64
N LEU A 21 -0.83 5.20 -3.57
CA LEU A 21 -0.07 5.65 -2.40
C LEU A 21 -0.35 7.11 -2.05
N ASN A 22 -0.29 8.00 -3.04
CA ASN A 22 -0.59 9.42 -2.84
C ASN A 22 -2.04 9.63 -2.36
N GLN A 23 -2.99 8.87 -2.89
CA GLN A 23 -4.38 8.91 -2.40
C GLN A 23 -4.53 8.36 -1.00
N ALA A 24 -3.84 7.26 -0.67
CA ALA A 24 -3.86 6.69 0.67
C ALA A 24 -3.29 7.69 1.68
N SER A 25 -2.13 8.28 1.40
CA SER A 25 -1.47 9.30 2.23
C SER A 25 -2.37 10.53 2.46
N ARG A 26 -3.03 11.03 1.41
CA ARG A 26 -4.01 12.13 1.56
C ARG A 26 -5.21 11.71 2.41
N GLU A 27 -5.73 10.51 2.23
CA GLU A 27 -6.86 10.00 3.01
C GLU A 27 -6.51 9.93 4.50
N VAL A 28 -5.38 9.31 4.87
CA VAL A 28 -4.96 9.27 6.28
C VAL A 28 -4.68 10.66 6.83
N THR A 29 -4.15 11.59 6.03
CA THR A 29 -3.94 12.98 6.50
C THR A 29 -5.25 13.73 6.73
N THR A 30 -6.29 13.45 5.92
CA THR A 30 -7.57 14.18 5.98
C THR A 30 -8.51 13.61 7.03
N ARG A 31 -8.37 12.31 7.34
CA ARG A 31 -9.18 11.60 8.31
C ARG A 31 -8.83 12.04 9.74
N PHE A 32 -9.84 12.54 10.47
CA PHE A 32 -9.67 13.05 11.83
C PHE A 32 -9.16 11.99 12.79
N ASP A 33 -9.54 10.73 12.59
CA ASP A 33 -9.07 9.66 13.43
C ASP A 33 -7.55 9.51 13.34
N PHE A 34 -6.94 9.59 12.16
CA PHE A 34 -5.47 9.48 11.99
C PHE A 34 -4.71 10.77 12.31
N LYS A 35 -5.42 11.89 12.47
CA LYS A 35 -4.83 13.17 12.84
C LYS A 35 -4.16 13.07 14.22
N ASP A 36 -2.96 13.63 14.33
CA ASP A 36 -2.13 13.63 15.55
C ASP A 36 -1.62 12.25 16.01
N THR A 37 -1.77 11.19 15.19
CA THR A 37 -1.33 9.81 15.56
C THR A 37 -0.03 9.36 14.89
N GLY A 38 0.69 10.29 14.26
CA GLY A 38 1.98 10.01 13.60
C GLY A 38 1.90 9.02 12.43
N VAL A 39 0.70 8.76 11.86
CA VAL A 39 0.58 7.82 10.74
C VAL A 39 1.26 8.38 9.51
N LYS A 40 2.21 7.62 8.97
CA LYS A 40 3.00 7.99 7.80
C LYS A 40 2.99 6.84 6.79
N ILE A 41 2.70 7.16 5.54
CA ILE A 41 2.78 6.21 4.43
C ILE A 41 3.80 6.78 3.45
N GLU A 42 4.91 6.08 3.27
CA GLU A 42 5.99 6.45 2.36
C GLU A 42 6.36 5.29 1.44
N MET A 43 6.71 5.60 0.20
CA MET A 43 7.30 4.64 -0.71
C MET A 43 8.80 4.88 -0.81
N SER A 44 9.59 3.85 -0.53
CA SER A 44 11.04 3.85 -0.63
C SER A 44 11.48 2.81 -1.65
N GLY A 45 11.69 3.27 -2.89
CA GLY A 45 12.03 2.41 -4.01
C GLY A 45 10.91 1.43 -4.35
N GLU A 46 11.09 0.17 -3.97
CA GLU A 46 10.13 -0.92 -4.21
C GLU A 46 9.40 -1.37 -2.93
N LYS A 47 9.61 -0.66 -1.82
CA LYS A 47 8.98 -0.95 -0.53
C LYS A 47 8.05 0.18 -0.12
N ILE A 48 6.97 -0.18 0.55
CA ILE A 48 6.04 0.77 1.18
C ILE A 48 6.24 0.65 2.69
N LEU A 49 6.51 1.78 3.32
CA LEU A 49 6.65 1.91 4.76
C LEU A 49 5.37 2.54 5.29
N VAL A 50 4.74 1.86 6.24
CA VAL A 50 3.58 2.37 6.97
C VAL A 50 3.97 2.46 8.43
N GLU A 51 4.15 3.67 8.92
CA GLU A 51 4.46 3.97 10.31
C GLU A 51 3.19 4.46 11.02
N ALA A 52 3.00 4.05 12.27
CA ALA A 52 1.89 4.49 13.11
C ALA A 52 2.25 4.29 14.58
N GLU A 53 1.65 5.08 15.47
CA GLU A 53 1.88 4.95 16.93
C GLU A 53 1.32 3.67 17.54
N THR A 54 0.26 3.08 16.93
CA THR A 54 -0.36 1.85 17.44
C THR A 54 -0.58 0.83 16.33
N GLU A 55 -0.64 -0.44 16.71
CA GLU A 55 -0.89 -1.55 15.79
C GLU A 55 -2.27 -1.45 15.12
N GLU A 56 -3.28 -0.97 15.86
CA GLU A 56 -4.63 -0.76 15.31
C GLU A 56 -4.62 0.30 14.21
N ARG A 57 -3.80 1.35 14.38
CA ARG A 57 -3.63 2.44 13.42
C ARG A 57 -2.87 1.97 12.19
N SER A 58 -1.79 1.21 12.36
CA SER A 58 -1.04 0.66 11.23
C SER A 58 -1.92 -0.27 10.39
N LYS A 59 -2.72 -1.13 11.05
CA LYS A 59 -3.72 -1.98 10.38
C LYS A 59 -4.75 -1.14 9.64
N ALA A 60 -5.30 -0.09 10.25
CA ALA A 60 -6.29 0.77 9.59
C ALA A 60 -5.69 1.54 8.40
N ALA A 61 -4.46 2.04 8.50
CA ALA A 61 -3.74 2.70 7.41
C ALA A 61 -3.44 1.73 6.26
N LEU A 62 -3.06 0.49 6.58
CA LEU A 62 -2.88 -0.58 5.62
C LEU A 62 -4.18 -0.93 4.88
N GLU A 63 -5.32 -0.99 5.58
CA GLU A 63 -6.63 -1.21 4.95
C GLU A 63 -6.98 -0.08 3.97
N VAL A 64 -6.73 1.19 4.34
CA VAL A 64 -6.90 2.34 3.44
C VAL A 64 -6.02 2.19 2.20
N LEU A 65 -4.74 1.83 2.38
CA LEU A 65 -3.80 1.61 1.28
C LEU A 65 -4.32 0.52 0.32
N LYS A 66 -4.75 -0.63 0.86
CA LYS A 66 -5.32 -1.74 0.08
C LYS A 66 -6.54 -1.29 -0.73
N GLU A 67 -7.44 -0.54 -0.11
CA GLU A 67 -8.66 -0.06 -0.77
C GLU A 67 -8.33 0.87 -1.94
N LYS A 68 -7.37 1.79 -1.76
CA LYS A 68 -6.92 2.68 -2.85
C LYS A 68 -6.24 1.90 -3.97
N MET A 69 -5.43 0.90 -3.63
CA MET A 69 -4.77 0.02 -4.62
C MET A 69 -5.79 -0.75 -5.46
N ILE A 70 -6.79 -1.38 -4.83
CA ILE A 70 -7.87 -2.09 -5.54
C ILE A 70 -8.64 -1.14 -6.45
N LYS A 71 -8.97 0.07 -5.97
CA LYS A 71 -9.67 1.09 -6.76
C LYS A 71 -8.88 1.53 -8.00
N ARG A 72 -7.56 1.42 -7.98
CA ARG A 72 -6.67 1.70 -9.11
C ARG A 72 -6.34 0.47 -9.96
N GLY A 73 -6.90 -0.70 -9.64
CA GLY A 73 -6.59 -1.94 -10.36
C GLY A 73 -5.22 -2.53 -10.04
N VAL A 74 -4.56 -2.04 -8.99
CA VAL A 74 -3.31 -2.62 -8.49
C VAL A 74 -3.66 -3.86 -7.67
N SER A 75 -3.23 -5.02 -8.15
CA SER A 75 -3.50 -6.29 -7.49
C SER A 75 -2.71 -6.40 -6.17
N LEU A 76 -3.42 -6.66 -5.08
CA LEU A 76 -2.83 -6.87 -3.76
C LEU A 76 -1.97 -8.14 -3.68
N LYS A 77 -2.10 -9.06 -4.64
CA LYS A 77 -1.26 -10.27 -4.71
C LYS A 77 0.22 -9.97 -4.94
N HIS A 78 0.51 -8.75 -5.38
CA HIS A 78 1.87 -8.27 -5.62
C HIS A 78 2.48 -7.59 -4.41
N LEU A 79 1.73 -7.44 -3.32
CA LEU A 79 2.21 -6.87 -2.07
C LEU A 79 2.47 -7.96 -1.05
N GLU A 80 3.72 -8.04 -0.61
CA GLU A 80 4.09 -8.80 0.56
C GLU A 80 3.91 -7.90 1.78
N ILE A 81 2.78 -8.07 2.46
CA ILE A 81 2.47 -7.35 3.70
C ILE A 81 3.13 -8.11 4.83
N LYS A 82 4.10 -7.48 5.48
CA LYS A 82 4.63 -7.97 6.77
C LYS A 82 3.76 -7.49 7.92
N ASP A 83 3.73 -8.30 8.98
CA ASP A 83 3.13 -7.90 10.25
C ASP A 83 3.80 -6.62 10.77
N PRO A 84 3.03 -5.73 11.42
CA PRO A 84 3.57 -4.50 11.98
C PRO A 84 4.64 -4.82 13.04
N GLU A 85 5.90 -4.51 12.73
CA GLU A 85 6.99 -4.59 13.70
C GLU A 85 7.01 -3.31 14.55
N GLN A 86 7.12 -3.48 15.87
CA GLN A 86 7.27 -2.36 16.77
C GLN A 86 8.68 -1.79 16.59
N SER A 87 8.79 -0.61 15.98
CA SER A 87 10.06 0.13 15.93
C SER A 87 10.36 0.64 17.34
N GLY A 88 11.28 -0.03 18.03
CA GLY A 88 11.69 0.25 19.41
C GLY A 88 12.73 1.36 19.53
#